data_AF-A0A942MBE2-F1
#
_entry.id   AF-A0A942MBE2-F1
#
_cell.length_a   1.000
_cell.length_b   1.000
_cell.length_c   1.000
_cell.angle_alpha   90.00
_cell.angle_beta   90.00
_cell.angle_gamma   90.00
#
_symmetry.space_group_name_H-M   'P 1'
#
loop_
_entity.id
_entity.type
_entity.pdbx_description
1 polymer ?
#
loop_
_entity_poly.entity_id
_entity_poly.type
_entity_poly.pdbx_seq_one_letter_code
_entity_poly.pdbx_strand_id
1 'polypeptide(L)'
;MPDSLRDLKTVVYAFGEKIGSIAEHELFRPHINAAALTYEMAHDPEFEDLVSTFSHLTGRKINRFTHIHQSADDLVKKVKMLRAIAQRTGSCFQRCVGFDGINALYSTTYDIDHKLGTVYHVRIKKYVQYLQDTDKMVAGSMTDPKGDRGLPPGRQQDPDMCARGHLPHKIGLAKRLASLDKEGKERETGS
;
A
#
# COMPACT_ATOMS: atom_id res chain seq x y z
N MET A 1 -16.26 6.79 0.05
CA MET A 1 -14.90 6.55 0.58
C MET A 1 -14.83 6.68 2.11
N PRO A 2 -15.46 7.67 2.77
CA PRO A 2 -15.47 7.75 4.25
C PRO A 2 -16.10 6.54 4.93
N ASP A 3 -17.15 5.97 4.35
CA ASP A 3 -17.87 4.85 4.97
C ASP A 3 -17.04 3.56 5.06
N SER A 4 -16.27 3.23 4.00
CA SER A 4 -15.41 2.04 4.03
C SER A 4 -14.22 2.18 4.99
N LEU A 5 -13.83 3.41 5.35
CA LEU A 5 -12.79 3.65 6.36
C LEU A 5 -13.32 3.42 7.78
N ARG A 6 -14.62 3.64 8.03
CA ARG A 6 -15.26 3.39 9.34
C ARG A 6 -15.32 1.90 9.67
N ASP A 7 -15.38 1.04 8.66
CA ASP A 7 -15.36 -0.41 8.83
C ASP A 7 -13.98 -0.95 9.22
N LEU A 8 -12.92 -0.14 9.09
CA LEU A 8 -11.56 -0.55 9.43
C LEU A 8 -11.35 -0.51 10.95
N LYS A 9 -10.93 -1.64 11.53
CA LYS A 9 -10.55 -1.77 12.95
C LYS A 9 -9.10 -1.34 13.17
N THR A 10 -8.74 -0.15 12.71
CA THR A 10 -7.37 0.37 12.77
C THR A 10 -7.10 1.03 14.12
N VAL A 11 -5.95 0.76 14.72
CA VAL A 11 -5.47 1.46 15.92
C VAL A 11 -4.40 2.46 15.51
N VAL A 12 -4.67 3.74 15.72
CA VAL A 12 -3.76 4.85 15.38
C VAL A 12 -3.50 5.70 16.61
N TYR A 13 -2.25 6.10 16.79
CA TYR A 13 -1.82 7.05 17.81
C TYR A 13 -1.21 8.27 17.14
N ALA A 14 -1.53 9.46 17.63
CA ALA A 14 -0.88 10.71 17.23
C ALA A 14 -0.76 11.62 18.46
N PHE A 15 0.35 12.36 18.57
CA PHE A 15 0.61 13.27 19.70
C PHE A 15 0.45 12.63 21.09
N GLY A 16 0.76 11.34 21.21
CA GLY A 16 0.63 10.58 22.46
C GLY A 16 -0.77 10.04 22.76
N GLU A 17 -1.77 10.36 21.95
CA GLU A 17 -3.16 9.96 22.16
C GLU A 17 -3.65 8.96 21.12
N LYS A 18 -4.59 8.10 21.51
CA LYS A 18 -5.25 7.18 20.59
C LYS A 18 -6.32 7.93 19.80
N ILE A 19 -6.24 7.89 18.48
CA ILE A 19 -7.25 8.45 17.59
C ILE A 19 -8.48 7.56 17.59
N GLY A 20 -9.64 8.15 17.91
CA GLY A 20 -10.92 7.43 17.94
C GLY A 20 -11.45 7.04 16.55
N SER A 21 -11.47 8.00 15.61
CA SER A 21 -12.00 7.80 14.26
C SER A 21 -11.09 8.45 13.21
N ILE A 22 -10.41 7.64 12.39
CA ILE A 22 -9.55 8.13 11.31
C ILE A 22 -10.38 8.85 10.24
N ALA A 23 -11.60 8.35 9.97
CA ALA A 23 -12.47 8.89 8.94
C ALA A 23 -12.92 10.34 9.22
N GLU A 24 -12.97 10.73 10.49
CA GLU A 24 -13.51 12.02 10.93
C GLU A 24 -12.44 12.98 11.43
N HIS A 25 -11.30 12.46 11.91
CA HIS A 25 -10.25 13.26 12.53
C HIS A 25 -9.52 14.15 11.51
N GLU A 26 -9.38 15.44 11.83
CA GLU A 26 -8.92 16.48 10.91
C GLU A 26 -7.52 16.22 10.34
N LEU A 27 -6.63 15.64 11.16
CA LEU A 27 -5.28 15.24 10.75
C LEU A 27 -5.26 14.36 9.49
N PHE A 28 -6.26 13.49 9.29
CA PHE A 28 -6.28 12.55 8.16
C PHE A 28 -7.14 13.04 7.00
N ARG A 29 -7.97 14.05 7.20
CA ARG A 29 -8.92 14.55 6.19
C ARG A 29 -8.24 14.95 4.87
N PRO A 30 -7.08 15.66 4.86
CA PRO A 30 -6.39 15.97 3.61
C PRO A 30 -5.94 14.72 2.84
N HIS A 31 -5.45 13.70 3.54
CA HIS A 31 -5.02 12.44 2.93
C HIS A 31 -6.21 11.64 2.40
N ILE A 32 -7.30 11.56 3.17
CA ILE A 32 -8.53 10.88 2.75
C ILE A 32 -9.08 11.55 1.49
N ASN A 33 -9.12 12.88 1.43
CA ASN A 33 -9.59 13.62 0.25
C ASN A 33 -8.69 13.36 -0.98
N ALA A 34 -7.37 13.37 -0.81
CA ALA A 34 -6.44 13.07 -1.89
C ALA A 34 -6.61 11.64 -2.44
N ALA A 35 -6.83 10.65 -1.56
CA ALA A 35 -7.11 9.28 -1.95
C ALA A 35 -8.51 9.13 -2.59
N ALA A 36 -9.52 9.81 -2.06
CA ALA A 36 -10.89 9.81 -2.58
C ALA A 36 -10.95 10.30 -4.03
N LEU A 37 -10.15 11.32 -4.38
CA LEU A 37 -10.06 11.82 -5.75
C LEU A 37 -9.68 10.73 -6.76
N THR A 38 -8.90 9.72 -6.36
CA THR A 38 -8.55 8.59 -7.25
C THR A 38 -9.74 7.71 -7.62
N TYR A 39 -10.81 7.74 -6.82
CA TYR A 39 -12.08 7.07 -7.09
C TYR A 39 -13.03 8.02 -7.83
N GLU A 40 -13.09 9.28 -7.43
CA GLU A 40 -13.94 10.29 -8.08
C GLU A 40 -13.57 10.47 -9.55
N MET A 41 -12.28 10.58 -9.86
CA MET A 41 -11.80 10.66 -11.25
C MET A 41 -12.16 9.41 -12.06
N ALA A 42 -12.40 8.27 -11.43
CA ALA A 42 -12.84 7.06 -12.12
C ALA A 42 -14.28 7.13 -12.65
N HIS A 43 -15.07 8.08 -12.14
CA HIS A 43 -16.43 8.37 -12.58
C HIS A 43 -16.52 9.61 -13.49
N ASP A 44 -15.40 10.30 -13.74
CA ASP A 44 -15.32 11.45 -14.63
C ASP A 44 -15.10 10.97 -16.09
N PRO A 45 -16.06 11.17 -17.00
CA PRO A 45 -15.95 10.69 -18.39
C PRO A 45 -14.71 11.25 -19.12
N GLU A 46 -14.23 12.43 -18.74
CA GLU A 46 -13.02 13.04 -19.33
C GLU A 46 -11.77 12.19 -19.08
N PHE A 47 -11.71 11.50 -17.94
CA PHE A 47 -10.54 10.72 -17.52
C PHE A 47 -10.70 9.22 -17.70
N GLU A 48 -11.86 8.74 -18.18
CA GLU A 48 -12.24 7.33 -18.18
C GLU A 48 -11.15 6.41 -18.76
N ASP A 49 -10.57 6.74 -19.92
CA ASP A 49 -9.49 5.95 -20.55
C ASP A 49 -8.19 5.92 -19.72
N LEU A 50 -7.91 7.00 -18.98
CA LEU A 50 -6.73 7.11 -18.14
C LEU A 50 -6.87 6.34 -16.83
N VAL A 51 -8.05 6.38 -16.20
CA VAL A 51 -8.28 5.88 -14.84
C VAL A 51 -8.90 4.50 -14.79
N SER A 52 -9.53 4.04 -15.88
CA SER A 52 -10.14 2.72 -15.99
C SER A 52 -9.49 1.90 -17.10
N THR A 53 -9.62 0.58 -17.00
CA THR A 53 -9.20 -0.36 -18.05
C THR A 53 -9.96 -1.69 -17.89
N PHE A 54 -9.78 -2.62 -18.82
CA PHE A 54 -10.29 -3.97 -18.70
C PHE A 54 -9.22 -4.89 -18.15
N SER A 55 -9.56 -5.66 -17.11
CA SER A 55 -8.66 -6.64 -16.52
C SER A 55 -8.43 -7.81 -17.46
N HIS A 56 -7.17 -8.18 -17.71
CA HIS A 56 -6.83 -9.41 -18.44
C HIS A 56 -7.16 -10.68 -17.65
N LEU A 57 -7.37 -10.57 -16.33
CA LEU A 57 -7.69 -11.71 -15.46
C LEU A 57 -9.19 -12.04 -15.45
N THR A 58 -10.05 -11.04 -15.65
CA THR A 58 -11.50 -11.18 -15.42
C THR A 58 -12.37 -10.63 -16.54
N GLY A 59 -11.81 -9.85 -17.47
CA GLY A 59 -12.55 -9.14 -18.52
C GLY A 59 -13.44 -8.01 -18.02
N ARG A 60 -13.48 -7.74 -16.71
CA ARG A 60 -14.28 -6.65 -16.12
C ARG A 60 -13.56 -5.32 -16.25
N LYS A 61 -14.33 -4.23 -16.32
CA LYS A 61 -13.81 -2.87 -16.15
C LYS A 61 -13.37 -2.67 -14.70
N ILE A 62 -12.16 -2.16 -14.52
CA ILE A 62 -11.51 -1.97 -13.22
C ILE A 62 -10.87 -0.60 -13.13
N ASN A 63 -10.63 -0.12 -11.92
CA ASN A 63 -9.77 1.03 -11.69
C ASN A 63 -8.31 0.66 -12.05
N ARG A 64 -7.64 1.50 -12.84
CA ARG A 64 -6.27 1.26 -13.34
C ARG A 64 -5.25 1.08 -12.22
N PHE A 65 -5.48 1.62 -11.02
CA PHE A 65 -4.64 1.35 -9.84
C PHE A 65 -4.60 -0.12 -9.40
N THR A 66 -5.53 -0.96 -9.88
CA THR A 66 -5.60 -2.41 -9.60
C THR A 66 -5.21 -3.27 -10.82
N HIS A 67 -4.73 -2.63 -11.90
CA HIS A 67 -4.36 -3.29 -13.14
C HIS A 67 -2.98 -3.95 -13.07
N ILE A 68 -2.77 -4.98 -13.87
CA ILE A 68 -1.44 -5.52 -14.16
C ILE A 68 -1.09 -5.08 -15.58
N HIS A 69 -0.01 -4.33 -15.74
CA HIS A 69 0.40 -3.78 -17.04
C HIS A 69 0.55 -4.90 -18.09
N GLN A 70 -0.12 -4.76 -19.22
CA GLN A 70 -0.07 -5.71 -20.34
C GLN A 70 0.72 -5.15 -21.54
N SER A 71 1.09 -3.86 -21.51
CA SER A 71 1.80 -3.21 -22.61
C SER A 71 2.59 -1.97 -22.16
N ALA A 72 3.45 -1.45 -23.04
CA ALA A 72 4.10 -0.17 -22.84
C ALA A 72 3.10 1.00 -22.78
N ASP A 73 1.98 0.91 -23.51
CA ASP A 73 0.90 1.90 -23.44
C ASP A 73 0.30 1.99 -22.03
N ASP A 74 0.13 0.86 -21.34
CA ASP A 74 -0.34 0.86 -19.95
C ASP A 74 0.60 1.62 -19.01
N LEU A 75 1.92 1.55 -19.25
CA LEU A 75 2.92 2.29 -18.48
C LEU A 75 2.86 3.80 -18.77
N VAL A 76 2.68 4.18 -20.04
CA VAL A 76 2.47 5.58 -20.44
C VAL A 76 1.18 6.13 -19.82
N LYS A 77 0.08 5.37 -19.87
CA LYS A 77 -1.20 5.73 -19.25
C LYS A 77 -1.09 5.85 -17.75
N LYS A 78 -0.32 4.99 -17.07
CA LYS A 78 0.01 5.17 -15.64
C LYS A 78 0.63 6.55 -15.41
N VAL A 79 1.69 6.93 -16.12
CA VAL A 79 2.36 8.23 -15.90
C VAL A 79 1.41 9.41 -16.14
N LYS A 80 0.61 9.36 -17.22
CA LYS A 80 -0.39 10.39 -17.53
C LYS A 80 -1.48 10.50 -16.47
N MET A 81 -2.03 9.36 -16.04
CA MET A 81 -3.02 9.28 -14.96
C MET A 81 -2.47 9.86 -13.65
N LEU A 82 -1.26 9.47 -13.24
CA LEU A 82 -0.63 9.97 -12.01
C LEU A 82 -0.41 11.48 -12.07
N ARG A 83 0.00 12.01 -13.24
CA ARG A 83 0.17 13.46 -13.46
C ARG A 83 -1.17 14.21 -13.36
N ALA A 84 -2.22 13.69 -13.98
CA ALA A 84 -3.55 14.31 -13.95
C ALA A 84 -4.10 14.38 -12.51
N ILE A 85 -3.98 13.30 -11.74
CA ILE A 85 -4.38 13.27 -10.33
C ILE A 85 -3.53 14.27 -9.53
N ALA A 86 -2.21 14.29 -9.72
CA ALA A 86 -1.32 15.21 -9.02
C ALA A 86 -1.66 16.69 -9.28
N GLN A 87 -2.06 17.04 -10.50
CA GLN A 87 -2.49 18.40 -10.84
C GLN A 87 -3.77 18.83 -10.11
N ARG A 88 -4.64 17.88 -9.77
CA ARG A 88 -5.88 18.15 -9.03
C ARG A 88 -5.70 18.08 -7.51
N THR A 89 -4.83 17.20 -7.00
CA THR A 89 -4.58 17.08 -5.55
C THR A 89 -3.57 18.09 -5.01
N GLY A 90 -2.56 18.48 -5.82
CA GLY A 90 -1.39 19.20 -5.32
C GLY A 90 -0.60 18.44 -4.24
N SER A 91 -0.80 17.13 -4.11
CA SER A 91 -0.27 16.31 -3.01
C SER A 91 -0.18 14.81 -3.37
N CYS A 92 0.40 14.02 -2.47
CA CYS A 92 0.43 12.56 -2.60
C CYS A 92 -0.97 11.96 -2.38
N PHE A 93 -1.43 11.15 -3.34
CA PHE A 93 -2.70 10.43 -3.31
C PHE A 93 -2.54 8.93 -3.00
N GLN A 94 -1.33 8.53 -2.57
CA GLN A 94 -1.00 7.30 -1.84
C GLN A 94 -1.18 5.94 -2.57
N ARG A 95 -2.05 5.86 -3.58
CA ARG A 95 -2.47 4.60 -4.22
C ARG A 95 -1.44 4.01 -5.18
N CYS A 96 -0.46 4.80 -5.60
CA CYS A 96 0.60 4.38 -6.53
C CYS A 96 1.51 3.28 -5.96
N VAL A 97 1.79 3.28 -4.65
CA VAL A 97 2.71 2.29 -4.06
C VAL A 97 2.11 0.88 -4.10
N GLY A 98 0.80 0.75 -3.82
CA GLY A 98 0.09 -0.51 -3.95
C GLY A 98 0.05 -1.02 -5.38
N PHE A 99 -0.22 -0.11 -6.33
CA PHE A 99 -0.24 -0.40 -7.77
C PHE A 99 1.11 -0.94 -8.27
N ASP A 100 2.20 -0.32 -7.84
CA ASP A 100 3.55 -0.73 -8.24
C ASP A 100 3.94 -2.04 -7.56
N GLY A 101 3.55 -2.21 -6.29
CA GLY A 101 3.74 -3.43 -5.52
C GLY A 101 3.07 -4.64 -6.15
N ILE A 102 1.81 -4.54 -6.58
CA ILE A 102 1.13 -5.68 -7.21
C ILE A 102 1.76 -6.07 -8.55
N ASN A 103 2.22 -5.10 -9.35
CA ASN A 103 2.89 -5.38 -10.63
C ASN A 103 4.25 -6.06 -10.41
N ALA A 104 5.05 -5.58 -9.46
CA ALA A 104 6.33 -6.19 -9.12
C ALA A 104 6.16 -7.61 -8.53
N LEU A 105 5.16 -7.82 -7.66
CA LEU A 105 4.86 -9.14 -7.12
C LEU A 105 4.36 -10.10 -8.19
N TYR A 106 3.59 -9.61 -9.17
CA TYR A 106 3.05 -10.45 -10.23
C TYR A 106 4.17 -11.14 -11.03
N SER A 107 5.18 -10.40 -11.49
CA SER A 107 6.33 -10.98 -12.19
C SER A 107 7.24 -11.80 -11.27
N THR A 108 7.59 -11.26 -10.10
CA THR A 108 8.54 -11.91 -9.18
C THR A 108 8.04 -13.27 -8.71
N THR A 109 6.75 -13.38 -8.38
CA THR A 109 6.18 -14.66 -7.93
C THR A 109 6.11 -15.71 -9.03
N TYR A 110 5.98 -15.30 -10.29
CA TYR A 110 6.04 -16.21 -11.43
C TYR A 110 7.42 -16.87 -11.54
N ASP A 111 8.49 -16.06 -11.48
CA ASP A 111 9.86 -16.56 -11.56
C ASP A 111 10.21 -17.47 -10.37
N ILE A 112 9.75 -17.11 -9.17
CA ILE A 112 9.92 -17.94 -7.97
C ILE A 112 9.24 -19.29 -8.13
N ASP A 113 7.98 -19.32 -8.57
CA ASP A 113 7.24 -20.56 -8.75
C ASP A 113 7.88 -21.44 -9.83
N HIS A 114 8.34 -20.85 -10.94
CA HIS A 114 9.04 -21.58 -12.00
C HIS A 114 10.35 -22.21 -11.52
N LYS A 115 11.09 -21.52 -10.64
CA LYS A 115 12.38 -22.00 -10.13
C LYS A 115 12.24 -22.99 -8.97
N LEU A 116 11.29 -22.77 -8.07
CA LEU A 116 11.20 -23.47 -6.78
C LEU A 116 9.98 -24.41 -6.67
N GLY A 117 9.10 -24.47 -7.67
CA GLY A 117 7.89 -25.29 -7.64
C GLY A 117 6.87 -24.84 -6.60
N THR A 118 6.92 -23.57 -6.18
CA THR A 118 5.97 -22.98 -5.24
C THR A 118 4.66 -22.58 -5.95
N VAL A 119 3.72 -22.00 -5.19
CA VAL A 119 2.40 -21.58 -5.69
C VAL A 119 2.07 -20.12 -5.35
N TYR A 120 3.09 -19.27 -5.22
CA TYR A 120 2.92 -17.86 -4.89
C TYR A 120 2.20 -17.09 -5.99
N HIS A 121 2.47 -17.40 -7.25
CA HIS A 121 1.86 -16.73 -8.40
C HIS A 121 0.35 -16.99 -8.46
N VAL A 122 -0.07 -18.21 -8.13
CA VAL A 122 -1.51 -18.55 -8.00
C VAL A 122 -2.16 -17.71 -6.90
N ARG A 123 -1.47 -17.51 -5.77
CA ARG A 123 -1.98 -16.71 -4.64
C ARG A 123 -2.07 -15.22 -4.98
N ILE A 124 -1.05 -14.64 -5.63
CA ILE A 124 -1.10 -13.22 -6.01
C ILE A 124 -2.18 -12.97 -7.07
N LYS A 125 -2.40 -13.87 -8.04
CA LYS A 125 -3.49 -13.73 -9.02
C LYS A 125 -4.86 -13.67 -8.34
N LYS A 126 -5.11 -14.57 -7.38
CA LYS A 126 -6.35 -14.55 -6.58
C LYS A 126 -6.49 -13.27 -5.76
N TYR A 127 -5.41 -12.79 -5.18
CA TYR A 127 -5.41 -11.53 -4.44
C TYR A 127 -5.69 -10.32 -5.34
N VAL A 128 -5.05 -10.24 -6.51
CA VAL A 128 -5.31 -9.18 -7.49
C VAL A 128 -6.76 -9.20 -7.97
N GLN A 129 -7.34 -10.38 -8.22
CA GLN A 129 -8.78 -10.50 -8.53
C GLN A 129 -9.65 -9.95 -7.40
N TYR A 130 -9.36 -10.29 -6.14
CA TYR A 130 -10.07 -9.73 -4.99
C TYR A 130 -9.96 -8.19 -4.92
N LEU A 131 -8.78 -7.62 -5.21
CA LEU A 131 -8.60 -6.16 -5.25
C LEU A 131 -9.40 -5.52 -6.39
N GLN A 132 -9.41 -6.14 -7.56
CA GLN A 132 -10.19 -5.67 -8.71
C GLN A 132 -11.69 -5.72 -8.44
N ASP A 133 -12.17 -6.74 -7.72
CA ASP A 133 -13.59 -6.92 -7.42
C ASP A 133 -14.10 -6.01 -6.30
N THR A 134 -13.22 -5.63 -5.38
CA THR A 134 -13.57 -4.79 -4.23
C THR A 134 -13.12 -3.34 -4.35
N ASP A 135 -12.39 -3.03 -5.43
CA ASP A 135 -11.69 -1.76 -5.69
C ASP A 135 -10.90 -1.23 -4.48
N LYS A 136 -10.36 -2.12 -3.65
CA LYS A 136 -9.67 -1.72 -2.42
C LYS A 136 -8.31 -1.12 -2.72
N MET A 137 -8.00 -0.03 -2.01
CA MET A 137 -6.65 0.53 -1.96
C MET A 137 -5.72 -0.37 -1.14
N VAL A 138 -4.53 -0.61 -1.68
CA VAL A 138 -3.46 -1.38 -1.01
C VAL A 138 -2.30 -0.48 -0.68
N ALA A 139 -1.75 -0.64 0.51
CA ALA A 139 -0.51 0.00 0.92
C ALA A 139 0.68 -0.93 0.64
N GLY A 140 1.78 -0.36 0.13
CA GLY A 140 3.06 -1.06 0.09
C GLY A 140 3.89 -0.69 1.32
N SER A 141 4.28 -1.69 2.11
CA SER A 141 5.09 -1.53 3.32
C SER A 141 6.41 -2.27 3.13
N MET A 142 7.40 -1.58 2.57
CA MET A 142 8.71 -2.15 2.19
C MET A 142 9.86 -1.67 3.08
N THR A 143 9.81 -0.41 3.52
CA THR A 143 10.95 0.21 4.22
C THR A 143 10.92 -0.11 5.71
N ASP A 144 11.91 -0.87 6.17
CA ASP A 144 12.14 -1.11 7.61
C ASP A 144 12.80 0.08 8.33
N PRO A 145 12.79 0.11 9.68
CA PRO A 145 13.62 1.02 10.50
C PRO A 145 15.12 0.94 10.20
N LYS A 146 15.63 -0.26 9.85
CA LYS A 146 17.01 -0.59 9.44
C LYS A 146 18.10 -0.49 10.52
N GLY A 147 17.92 0.28 11.59
CA GLY A 147 18.94 0.41 12.63
C GLY A 147 20.27 0.95 12.12
N ASP A 148 21.37 0.27 12.42
CA ASP A 148 22.69 0.63 11.90
C ASP A 148 22.78 0.31 10.40
N ARG A 149 22.85 1.35 9.58
CA ARG A 149 22.89 1.26 8.11
C ARG A 149 24.18 0.62 7.58
N GLY A 150 25.24 0.52 8.39
CA GLY A 150 26.48 -0.17 8.05
C GLY A 150 26.41 -1.70 8.23
N LEU A 151 25.36 -2.21 8.87
CA LEU A 151 25.23 -3.62 9.18
C LEU A 151 24.10 -4.29 8.38
N PRO A 152 24.29 -5.54 7.92
CA PRO A 152 23.19 -6.30 7.32
C PRO A 152 22.13 -6.65 8.37
N PRO A 153 20.88 -6.98 7.97
CA PRO A 153 19.78 -7.28 8.89
C PRO A 153 20.13 -8.31 9.97
N GLY A 154 20.85 -9.38 9.60
CA GLY A 154 21.26 -10.45 10.54
C GLY A 154 22.37 -10.07 11.52
N ARG A 155 22.88 -8.84 11.48
CA ARG A 155 23.92 -8.32 12.39
C ARG A 155 23.48 -7.09 13.18
N GLN A 156 22.22 -6.70 13.08
CA GLN A 156 21.67 -5.62 13.91
C GLN A 156 21.67 -6.06 15.39
N GLN A 157 21.96 -5.12 16.29
CA GLN A 157 21.89 -5.38 17.74
C GLN A 157 20.46 -5.79 18.14
N ASP A 158 19.46 -5.07 17.63
CA ASP A 158 18.06 -5.45 17.72
C ASP A 158 17.64 -6.17 16.41
N PRO A 159 17.28 -7.46 16.47
CA PRO A 159 16.88 -8.23 15.29
C PRO A 159 15.54 -7.80 14.70
N ASP A 160 14.76 -6.95 15.38
CA ASP A 160 13.48 -6.43 14.90
C ASP A 160 13.63 -5.11 14.12
N MET A 161 14.87 -4.63 13.91
CA MET A 161 15.19 -3.50 13.02
C MET A 161 14.82 -3.75 11.56
N CYS A 162 14.66 -5.02 11.16
CA CYS A 162 14.16 -5.44 9.87
C CYS A 162 13.08 -6.51 10.04
N ALA A 163 11.98 -6.37 9.30
CA ALA A 163 10.90 -7.35 9.31
C ALA A 163 11.42 -8.71 8.86
N ARG A 164 11.12 -9.73 9.66
CA ARG A 164 11.57 -11.11 9.42
C ARG A 164 10.43 -12.08 9.70
N GLY A 165 10.44 -13.20 8.98
CA GLY A 165 9.54 -14.31 9.30
C GLY A 165 9.94 -14.91 10.64
N HIS A 166 9.03 -14.88 11.62
CA HIS A 166 9.11 -15.80 12.74
C HIS A 166 8.38 -17.08 12.32
N LEU A 167 8.93 -18.26 12.59
CA LEU A 167 8.22 -19.53 12.40
C LEU A 167 7.29 -19.72 13.60
N PRO A 168 5.95 -19.68 13.47
CA PRO A 168 5.10 -20.37 14.43
C PRO A 168 4.94 -21.83 14.02
N HIS A 169 4.96 -22.71 15.01
CA HIS A 169 4.39 -24.05 14.87
C HIS A 169 2.96 -23.91 14.33
N LYS A 170 2.70 -24.55 13.17
CA LYS A 170 1.45 -24.55 12.37
C LYS A 170 1.15 -23.24 11.62
N ILE A 171 1.45 -23.28 10.31
CA ILE A 171 0.89 -22.52 9.18
C ILE A 171 0.19 -21.19 9.54
N GLY A 172 0.99 -20.14 9.68
CA GLY A 172 0.50 -18.75 9.72
C GLY A 172 1.65 -17.80 9.98
N LEU A 173 2.19 -17.13 8.95
CA LEU A 173 3.31 -16.22 9.13
C LEU A 173 2.90 -15.04 10.03
N ALA A 174 3.41 -14.99 11.26
CA ALA A 174 3.22 -13.82 12.13
C ALA A 174 4.23 -12.73 11.73
N LYS A 175 3.73 -11.54 11.36
CA LYS A 175 4.56 -10.35 11.13
C LYS A 175 4.47 -9.43 12.35
N ARG A 176 5.61 -9.09 12.95
CA ARG A 176 5.75 -8.00 13.91
C ARG A 176 6.31 -6.80 13.15
N LEU A 177 5.58 -5.69 13.12
CA LEU A 177 6.03 -4.44 12.52
C LEU A 177 6.50 -3.53 13.65
N ALA A 178 7.69 -2.95 13.51
CA ALA A 178 8.16 -1.86 14.35
C ALA A 178 7.95 -0.53 13.60
N SER A 179 7.34 0.45 14.25
CA SER A 179 7.23 1.84 13.79
C SER A 179 8.08 2.74 14.69
N LEU A 180 8.92 3.58 14.10
CA LEU A 180 9.71 4.58 14.80
C LEU A 180 8.90 5.87 14.97
N ASP A 181 8.65 6.28 16.22
CA ASP A 181 8.77 7.66 16.71
C ASP A 181 8.45 7.73 18.21
N LYS A 182 9.49 7.83 19.06
CA LYS A 182 9.40 8.33 20.45
C LYS A 182 10.78 8.83 20.90
N GLU A 183 11.17 10.02 20.45
CA GLU A 183 12.15 10.83 21.18
C GLU A 183 11.59 12.23 21.40
N GLY A 184 11.42 12.62 22.66
CA GLY A 184 11.11 14.00 23.02
C GLY A 184 10.11 14.19 24.16
N LYS A 185 10.51 13.86 25.39
CA LYS A 185 10.21 14.67 26.59
C LYS A 185 10.82 14.00 27.83
N GLU A 186 11.91 14.58 28.31
CA GLU A 186 12.20 14.79 29.74
C GLU A 186 13.65 15.28 29.88
N ARG A 187 13.80 16.60 30.03
CA ARG A 187 14.91 17.25 30.72
C ARG A 187 14.58 18.74 30.81
N GLU A 188 13.91 19.12 31.89
CA GLU A 188 14.03 20.41 32.56
C GLU A 188 13.14 20.39 33.81
N THR A 189 13.77 20.17 34.97
CA THR A 189 13.40 20.66 36.32
C THR A 189 14.37 20.00 37.30
N GLY A 190 15.34 20.76 37.81
CA GLY A 190 16.30 20.26 38.80
C GLY A 190 17.41 21.23 39.11
N SER A 191 17.09 22.19 39.99
CA SER A 191 17.95 23.07 40.79
C SER A 191 18.65 24.25 40.12
#